data_AF-A0A931QYW2-F1
#
_entry.id   AF-A0A931QYW2-F1
#
_cell.length_a   1.000
_cell.length_b   1.000
_cell.length_c   1.000
_cell.angle_alpha   90.00
_cell.angle_beta   90.00
_cell.angle_gamma   90.00
#
_symmetry.space_group_name_H-M   'P 1'
#
loop_
_entity.id
_entity.type
_entity.pdbx_description
1 polymer ?
#
loop_
_entity_poly.entity_id
_entity_poly.type
_entity_poly.pdbx_seq_one_letter_code
_entity_poly.pdbx_strand_id
1 'polypeptide(L)'
;MTQKSPISLPILTAAIGFRPEFLDFNRGIRVGNLEDNERITRILKLALDARYRQPFVTERWGRGVFWQWIGYLPRANRSAKPLSSHVSFGCAKFFVMVDTDDKLFKCGLQIERGYLEAPREYRKCKLRSDWDWHHLLKGLTPRSPMERELRRLVLREGFRLYAGSWESGPEEFSKTNFPS
;
A
#
# COMPACT_ATOMS: atom_id res chain seq x y z
N MET A 1 -28.78 -23.97 -10.78
CA MET A 1 -27.77 -23.97 -9.69
C MET A 1 -27.52 -22.54 -9.27
N THR A 2 -28.15 -22.12 -8.18
CA THR A 2 -28.05 -20.76 -7.62
C THR A 2 -26.71 -20.62 -6.91
N GLN A 3 -25.77 -19.85 -7.48
CA GLN A 3 -24.53 -19.49 -6.80
C GLN A 3 -24.88 -18.67 -5.56
N LYS A 4 -24.68 -19.24 -4.37
CA LYS A 4 -24.72 -18.51 -3.10
C LYS A 4 -23.62 -17.44 -3.16
N SER A 5 -24.03 -16.17 -3.19
CA SER A 5 -23.12 -15.06 -2.97
C SER A 5 -22.46 -15.23 -1.60
N PRO A 6 -21.13 -15.09 -1.47
CA PRO A 6 -20.49 -15.12 -0.16
C PRO A 6 -21.00 -13.92 0.63
N ILE A 7 -21.52 -14.21 1.83
CA ILE A 7 -21.98 -13.21 2.79
C ILE A 7 -20.77 -12.35 3.14
N SER A 8 -20.67 -11.15 2.55
CA SER A 8 -19.78 -10.12 3.06
C SER A 8 -20.42 -9.59 4.34
N LEU A 9 -20.06 -10.17 5.49
CA LEU A 9 -20.42 -9.54 6.75
C LEU A 9 -19.75 -8.15 6.75
N PRO A 10 -20.51 -7.05 6.77
CA PRO A 10 -19.89 -5.75 6.99
C PRO A 10 -19.14 -5.82 8.32
N ILE A 11 -17.95 -5.24 8.37
CA ILE A 11 -17.30 -5.01 9.66
C ILE A 11 -18.32 -4.20 10.46
N LEU A 12 -18.82 -4.77 11.56
CA LEU A 12 -19.61 -4.03 12.52
C LEU A 12 -18.72 -2.87 12.97
N THR A 13 -18.93 -1.68 12.42
CA THR A 13 -18.13 -0.48 12.70
C THR A 13 -18.17 -0.16 14.19
N ALA A 14 -19.27 -0.51 14.87
CA ALA A 14 -19.44 -0.48 16.32
C ALA A 14 -18.39 -1.31 17.10
N ALA A 15 -17.72 -2.28 16.47
CA ALA A 15 -16.67 -3.07 17.08
C ALA A 15 -15.26 -2.46 16.91
N ILE A 16 -15.07 -1.45 16.04
CA ILE A 16 -13.75 -0.84 15.80
C ILE A 16 -13.31 -0.03 17.02
N GLY A 17 -12.27 -0.48 17.70
CA GLY A 17 -11.69 0.15 18.89
C GLY A 17 -10.40 0.93 18.64
N PHE A 18 -9.94 1.06 17.38
CA PHE A 18 -8.73 1.84 17.09
C PHE A 18 -8.92 3.31 17.47
N ARG A 19 -7.97 3.86 18.22
CA ARG A 19 -8.01 5.26 18.66
C ARG A 19 -6.82 6.07 18.12
N PRO A 20 -6.98 7.39 17.88
CA PRO A 20 -5.91 8.25 17.41
C PRO A 20 -4.65 8.21 18.28
N GLU A 21 -4.77 7.99 19.59
CA GLU A 21 -3.63 7.87 20.52
C GLU A 21 -2.68 6.70 20.19
N PHE A 22 -3.10 5.77 19.33
CA PHE A 22 -2.24 4.70 18.82
C PHE A 22 -1.33 5.16 17.67
N LEU A 23 -1.52 6.38 17.15
CA LEU A 23 -0.59 7.04 16.24
C LEU A 23 0.37 7.92 17.06
N ASP A 24 1.55 7.40 17.35
CA ASP A 24 2.60 8.14 18.05
C ASP A 24 3.59 8.71 17.02
N PHE A 25 3.57 10.03 16.81
CA PHE A 25 4.43 10.67 15.81
C PHE A 25 5.93 10.69 16.18
N ASN A 26 6.32 10.13 17.34
CA ASN A 26 7.71 9.91 17.72
C ASN A 26 8.13 8.44 17.59
N ARG A 27 7.19 7.50 17.70
CA ARG A 27 7.48 6.05 17.76
C ARG A 27 6.93 5.26 16.59
N GLY A 28 5.86 5.73 15.97
CA GLY A 28 5.11 5.08 14.90
C GLY A 28 3.69 4.68 15.31
N ILE A 29 3.16 3.70 14.61
CA ILE A 29 1.82 3.12 14.82
C ILE A 29 1.91 2.03 15.89
N ARG A 30 1.19 2.19 17.00
CA ARG A 30 1.07 1.14 18.03
C ARG A 30 0.27 -0.03 17.47
N VAL A 31 0.86 -1.22 17.55
CA VAL A 31 0.25 -2.47 17.06
C VAL A 31 0.31 -3.61 18.09
N GLY A 32 1.10 -3.46 19.15
CA GLY A 32 1.22 -4.42 20.24
C GLY A 32 0.55 -3.94 21.53
N ASN A 33 0.24 -4.88 22.42
CA ASN A 33 -0.49 -4.64 23.67
C ASN A 33 -1.81 -3.91 23.42
N LEU A 34 -2.55 -4.40 22.43
CA LEU A 34 -3.85 -3.93 21.97
C LEU A 34 -4.74 -5.15 21.70
N GLU A 35 -6.04 -5.00 21.89
CA GLU A 35 -7.04 -5.98 21.51
C GLU A 35 -7.17 -6.07 19.98
N ASP A 36 -7.70 -7.19 19.48
CA ASP A 36 -7.79 -7.42 18.02
C ASP A 36 -8.62 -6.36 17.29
N ASN A 37 -9.63 -5.83 17.97
CA ASN A 37 -10.49 -4.78 17.46
C ASN A 37 -9.88 -3.37 17.61
N GLU A 38 -8.79 -3.22 18.37
CA GLU A 38 -7.99 -2.01 18.49
C GLU A 38 -6.82 -1.99 17.50
N ARG A 39 -6.44 -3.14 16.91
CA ARG A 39 -5.29 -3.25 16.00
C ARG A 39 -5.65 -2.80 14.57
N ILE A 40 -5.09 -1.67 14.14
CA ILE A 40 -5.25 -1.17 12.76
C ILE A 40 -4.80 -2.18 11.70
N THR A 41 -3.79 -3.00 12.00
CA THR A 41 -3.35 -4.12 11.15
C THR A 41 -4.50 -5.06 10.83
N ARG A 42 -5.26 -5.47 11.86
CA ARG A 42 -6.37 -6.42 11.72
C ARG A 42 -7.59 -5.77 11.09
N ILE A 43 -7.95 -4.57 11.56
CA ILE A 43 -9.11 -3.81 11.08
C ILE A 43 -9.02 -3.54 9.58
N LEU A 44 -7.91 -2.94 9.12
CA LEU A 44 -7.74 -2.62 7.71
C LEU A 44 -7.61 -3.87 6.84
N LYS A 45 -6.92 -4.91 7.32
CA LYS A 45 -6.84 -6.18 6.60
C LYS A 45 -8.23 -6.77 6.37
N LEU A 46 -9.06 -6.83 7.41
CA LEU A 46 -10.45 -7.32 7.28
C LEU A 46 -11.26 -6.48 6.32
N ALA A 47 -11.08 -5.15 6.35
CA ALA A 47 -11.82 -4.24 5.49
C ALA A 47 -11.45 -4.45 4.02
N LEU A 48 -10.16 -4.62 3.74
CA LEU A 48 -9.64 -4.92 2.41
C LEU A 48 -10.08 -6.32 1.94
N ASP A 49 -9.97 -7.34 2.80
CA ASP A 49 -10.42 -8.71 2.49
C ASP A 49 -11.90 -8.71 2.09
N ALA A 50 -12.75 -8.03 2.86
CA ALA A 50 -14.18 -7.94 2.60
C ALA A 50 -14.49 -7.14 1.33
N ARG A 51 -13.88 -5.95 1.17
CA ARG A 51 -14.11 -5.05 0.02
C ARG A 51 -13.72 -5.70 -1.30
N TYR A 52 -12.58 -6.37 -1.35
CA TYR A 52 -12.05 -6.96 -2.58
C TYR A 52 -12.36 -8.45 -2.72
N ARG A 53 -13.03 -9.06 -1.73
CA ARG A 53 -13.41 -10.48 -1.68
C ARG A 53 -12.23 -11.43 -1.96
N GLN A 54 -11.07 -11.10 -1.43
CA GLN A 54 -9.85 -11.90 -1.58
C GLN A 54 -8.90 -11.67 -0.39
N PRO A 55 -8.07 -12.65 -0.03
CA PRO A 55 -7.16 -12.50 1.10
C PRO A 55 -6.00 -11.53 0.79
N PHE A 56 -5.74 -10.62 1.71
CA PHE A 56 -4.57 -9.76 1.75
C PHE A 56 -3.51 -10.31 2.71
N VAL A 57 -2.25 -10.00 2.42
CA VAL A 57 -1.09 -10.24 3.30
C VAL A 57 -0.67 -8.91 3.91
N THR A 58 -0.26 -8.92 5.18
CA THR A 58 0.28 -7.75 5.87
C THR A 58 1.80 -7.78 5.87
N GLU A 59 2.41 -6.67 5.49
CA GLU A 59 3.85 -6.43 5.55
C GLU A 59 4.14 -5.26 6.48
N ARG A 60 5.37 -5.16 6.98
CA ARG A 60 5.73 -4.17 7.99
C ARG A 60 7.16 -3.67 7.85
N TRP A 61 7.36 -2.43 8.27
CA TRP A 61 8.64 -1.89 8.66
C TRP A 61 8.52 -1.30 10.08
N GLY A 62 9.44 -1.71 10.94
CA GLY A 62 9.44 -1.38 12.37
C GLY A 62 9.74 -2.58 13.26
N ARG A 63 9.74 -2.37 14.58
CA ARG A 63 10.11 -3.40 15.57
C ARG A 63 9.28 -3.30 16.85
N GLY A 64 9.03 -4.44 17.47
CA GLY A 64 8.28 -4.52 18.73
C GLY A 64 6.84 -4.02 18.58
N VAL A 65 6.40 -3.21 19.53
CA VAL A 65 5.00 -2.76 19.66
C VAL A 65 4.64 -1.54 18.81
N PHE A 66 5.63 -0.87 18.19
CA PHE A 66 5.42 0.27 17.27
C PHE A 66 6.02 -0.02 15.89
N TRP A 67 5.23 0.15 14.84
CA TRP A 67 5.68 0.02 13.45
C TRP A 67 5.51 1.35 12.72
N GLN A 68 6.47 1.74 11.89
CA GLN A 68 6.42 2.99 11.14
C GLN A 68 5.59 2.87 9.86
N TRP A 69 5.58 1.69 9.24
CA TRP A 69 4.88 1.47 7.98
C TRP A 69 4.25 0.08 7.94
N ILE A 70 3.03 0.02 7.41
CA ILE A 70 2.24 -1.21 7.28
C ILE A 70 1.72 -1.28 5.85
N GLY A 71 2.00 -2.39 5.18
CA GLY A 71 1.55 -2.68 3.82
C GLY A 71 0.50 -3.78 3.78
N TYR A 72 -0.40 -3.68 2.82
CA TYR A 72 -1.41 -4.69 2.51
C TYR A 72 -1.42 -4.97 1.01
N LEU A 73 -1.11 -6.22 0.64
CA LEU A 73 -1.10 -6.64 -0.76
C LEU A 73 -1.98 -7.89 -0.98
N PRO A 74 -2.64 -8.02 -2.14
CA PRO A 74 -3.40 -9.22 -2.46
C PRO A 74 -2.49 -10.46 -2.44
N ARG A 75 -2.88 -11.50 -1.70
CA ARG A 75 -2.12 -12.76 -1.61
C ARG A 75 -1.97 -13.40 -2.99
N ALA A 76 -3.03 -13.36 -3.79
CA ALA A 76 -3.03 -13.92 -5.15
C ALA A 76 -1.97 -13.23 -6.04
N ASN A 77 -1.90 -11.89 -6.02
CA ASN A 77 -0.91 -11.14 -6.79
C ASN A 77 0.52 -11.50 -6.38
N ARG A 78 0.78 -11.68 -5.08
CA ARG A 78 2.09 -12.12 -4.59
C ARG A 78 2.40 -13.54 -5.06
N SER A 79 1.47 -14.48 -4.90
CA SER A 79 1.67 -15.89 -5.26
C SER A 79 1.81 -16.11 -6.76
N ALA A 80 1.22 -15.25 -7.60
CA ALA A 80 1.30 -15.35 -9.06
C ALA A 80 2.69 -14.98 -9.64
N LYS A 81 3.62 -14.51 -8.81
CA LYS A 81 4.95 -14.02 -9.24
C LYS A 81 6.02 -15.11 -9.09
N PRO A 82 6.39 -15.82 -10.17
CA PRO A 82 7.33 -16.94 -10.08
C PRO A 82 8.75 -16.49 -9.68
N LEU A 83 9.14 -15.25 -9.96
CA LEU A 83 10.49 -14.74 -9.70
C LEU A 83 10.56 -13.89 -8.43
N SER A 84 9.50 -13.15 -8.11
CA SER A 84 9.52 -12.13 -7.05
C SER A 84 8.53 -12.33 -5.90
N SER A 85 7.79 -13.44 -5.85
CA SER A 85 6.85 -13.75 -4.74
C SER A 85 7.46 -13.71 -3.34
N HIS A 86 8.78 -13.91 -3.23
CA HIS A 86 9.52 -13.90 -1.97
C HIS A 86 10.06 -12.52 -1.55
N VAL A 87 9.84 -11.47 -2.35
CA VAL A 87 10.25 -10.09 -2.04
C VAL A 87 9.05 -9.14 -1.98
N SER A 88 9.06 -8.21 -1.03
CA SER A 88 7.98 -7.21 -0.86
C SER A 88 7.97 -6.18 -2.00
N PHE A 89 9.15 -5.77 -2.48
CA PHE A 89 9.31 -4.66 -3.42
C PHE A 89 8.60 -4.83 -4.76
N GLY A 90 8.39 -6.08 -5.20
CA GLY A 90 7.78 -6.36 -6.50
C GLY A 90 6.26 -6.14 -6.56
N CYS A 91 5.60 -5.79 -5.46
CA CYS A 91 4.14 -5.76 -5.37
C CYS A 91 3.55 -4.37 -5.15
N ALA A 92 2.43 -4.10 -5.82
CA ALA A 92 1.53 -3.01 -5.49
C ALA A 92 0.86 -3.30 -4.14
N LYS A 93 0.84 -2.30 -3.27
CA LYS A 93 0.38 -2.45 -1.89
C LYS A 93 -0.34 -1.20 -1.42
N PHE A 94 -1.47 -1.38 -0.74
CA PHE A 94 -2.02 -0.31 0.08
C PHE A 94 -1.14 -0.14 1.31
N PHE A 95 -1.01 1.08 1.81
CA PHE A 95 -0.20 1.32 2.99
C PHE A 95 -0.80 2.35 3.93
N VAL A 96 -0.38 2.25 5.19
CA VAL A 96 -0.45 3.32 6.19
C VAL A 96 0.93 3.49 6.82
N MET A 97 1.25 4.71 7.19
CA MET A 97 2.57 5.10 7.69
C MET A 97 2.43 6.24 8.68
N VAL A 98 3.28 6.22 9.71
CA VAL A 98 3.61 7.41 10.49
C VAL A 98 5.04 7.79 10.16
N ASP A 99 5.18 8.95 9.53
CA ASP A 99 6.44 9.61 9.30
C ASP A 99 6.83 10.36 10.57
N THR A 100 7.89 9.89 11.24
CA THR A 100 8.33 10.45 12.51
C THR A 100 9.15 11.72 12.35
N ASP A 101 9.67 11.99 11.16
CA ASP A 101 10.48 13.18 10.89
C ASP A 101 9.53 14.33 10.57
N ASP A 102 8.62 14.12 9.61
CA ASP A 102 7.62 15.12 9.21
C ASP A 102 6.44 15.24 10.20
N LYS A 103 6.31 14.29 11.14
CA LYS A 103 5.14 14.14 12.03
C LYS A 103 3.83 14.00 11.25
N LEU A 104 3.83 13.19 10.19
CA LEU A 104 2.68 12.99 9.30
C LEU A 104 2.15 11.56 9.34
N PHE A 105 0.83 11.44 9.27
CA PHE A 105 0.18 10.18 8.94
C PHE A 105 -0.05 10.13 7.42
N LYS A 106 0.54 9.15 6.75
CA LYS A 106 0.49 8.97 5.29
C LYS A 106 -0.24 7.66 5.00
N CYS A 107 -1.13 7.66 4.01
CA CYS A 107 -1.79 6.44 3.53
C CYS A 107 -2.06 6.51 2.04
N GLY A 108 -2.08 5.36 1.37
CA GLY A 108 -2.33 5.32 -0.07
C GLY A 108 -2.01 3.98 -0.72
N LEU A 109 -1.69 4.03 -2.01
CA LEU A 109 -1.19 2.90 -2.80
C LEU A 109 0.28 3.19 -3.17
N GLN A 110 1.15 2.20 -2.98
CA GLN A 110 2.56 2.27 -3.31
C GLN A 110 2.90 1.15 -4.30
N ILE A 111 3.67 1.51 -5.33
CA ILE A 111 4.25 0.59 -6.30
C ILE A 111 5.72 0.96 -6.40
N GLU A 112 6.60 0.03 -6.05
CA GLU A 112 8.03 0.30 -5.97
C GLU A 112 8.74 -0.10 -7.26
N ARG A 113 9.72 0.72 -7.66
CA ARG A 113 10.65 0.40 -8.73
C ARG A 113 11.86 -0.33 -8.14
N GLY A 114 12.28 -1.41 -8.79
CA GLY A 114 13.53 -2.11 -8.47
C GLY A 114 14.75 -1.45 -9.12
N TYR A 115 15.94 -1.88 -8.71
CA TYR A 115 17.19 -1.50 -9.38
C TYR A 115 17.32 -2.22 -10.72
N LEU A 116 17.80 -1.52 -11.76
CA LEU A 116 18.23 -2.20 -12.99
C LEU A 116 19.45 -3.07 -12.69
N GLU A 117 20.45 -2.49 -12.04
CA GLU A 117 21.58 -3.21 -11.46
C GLU A 117 21.64 -2.96 -9.95
N ALA A 118 21.37 -4.01 -9.17
CA ALA A 118 21.28 -3.89 -7.73
C ALA A 118 22.67 -3.98 -7.07
N PRO A 119 22.99 -3.08 -6.12
CA PRO A 119 24.19 -3.21 -5.32
C PRO A 119 24.16 -4.49 -4.49
N ARG A 120 25.34 -4.95 -4.04
CA ARG A 120 25.49 -6.25 -3.36
C ARG A 120 24.58 -6.41 -2.15
N GLU A 121 24.40 -5.33 -1.38
CA GLU A 121 23.58 -5.29 -0.16
C GLU A 121 22.08 -5.39 -0.46
N TYR A 122 21.64 -4.99 -1.65
CA TYR A 122 20.24 -4.94 -2.06
C TYR A 122 19.95 -5.83 -3.27
N ARG A 123 20.67 -6.95 -3.44
CA ARG A 123 20.47 -7.88 -4.59
C ARG A 123 19.02 -8.31 -4.82
N LYS A 124 18.25 -8.46 -3.74
CA LYS A 124 16.82 -8.82 -3.79
C LYS A 124 15.94 -7.72 -4.39
N CYS A 125 16.43 -6.49 -4.42
CA CYS A 125 15.76 -5.31 -4.98
C CYS A 125 16.04 -5.15 -6.48
N LYS A 126 16.77 -6.06 -7.14
CA LYS A 126 16.93 -6.04 -8.61
C LYS A 126 15.57 -6.28 -9.25
N LEU A 127 15.16 -5.37 -10.13
CA LEU A 127 13.89 -5.42 -10.85
C LEU A 127 13.74 -6.76 -11.58
N ARG A 128 12.61 -7.43 -11.39
CA ARG A 128 12.26 -8.66 -12.11
C ARG A 128 11.09 -8.39 -13.05
N SER A 129 11.02 -9.18 -14.10
CA SER A 129 10.02 -9.06 -15.16
C SER A 129 8.57 -9.24 -14.69
N ASP A 130 8.35 -9.84 -13.52
CA ASP A 130 7.03 -10.06 -12.92
C ASP A 130 6.64 -9.02 -11.85
N TRP A 131 7.38 -7.91 -11.74
CA TRP A 131 7.04 -6.82 -10.82
C TRP A 131 5.86 -5.98 -11.32
N ASP A 132 5.01 -5.53 -10.38
CA ASP A 132 3.82 -4.72 -10.71
C ASP A 132 4.18 -3.36 -11.33
N TRP A 133 5.42 -2.90 -11.13
CA TRP A 133 6.01 -1.77 -11.83
C TRP A 133 5.82 -1.86 -13.36
N HIS A 134 6.00 -3.04 -13.96
CA HIS A 134 5.83 -3.21 -15.40
C HIS A 134 4.37 -3.09 -15.84
N HIS A 135 3.43 -3.53 -15.00
CA HIS A 135 2.01 -3.34 -15.25
C HIS A 135 1.59 -1.88 -15.13
N LEU A 136 2.12 -1.17 -14.13
CA LEU A 136 1.92 0.27 -13.98
C LEU A 136 2.39 1.01 -15.24
N LEU A 137 3.63 0.80 -15.68
CA LEU A 137 4.18 1.48 -16.86
C LEU A 137 3.36 1.22 -18.13
N LYS A 138 2.93 -0.02 -18.36
CA LYS A 138 2.05 -0.36 -19.50
C LYS A 138 0.69 0.35 -19.42
N GLY A 139 0.19 0.55 -18.20
CA GLY A 139 -1.07 1.23 -17.95
C GLY A 139 -0.97 2.76 -18.07
N LEU A 140 0.19 3.36 -17.79
CA LEU A 140 0.42 4.80 -17.83
C LEU A 140 0.56 5.32 -19.28
N THR A 141 -0.53 5.26 -20.03
CA THR A 141 -0.62 5.81 -21.39
C THR A 141 -1.76 6.83 -21.50
N PRO A 142 -1.70 7.79 -22.44
CA PRO A 142 -2.76 8.75 -22.64
C PRO A 142 -4.12 8.08 -22.93
N ARG A 143 -5.17 8.59 -22.31
CA ARG A 143 -6.57 8.14 -22.34
C ARG A 143 -6.81 6.72 -21.80
N SER A 144 -5.82 6.13 -21.15
CA SER A 144 -5.95 4.81 -20.53
C SER A 144 -6.91 4.82 -19.32
N PRO A 145 -7.45 3.66 -18.92
CA PRO A 145 -8.16 3.54 -17.65
C PRO A 145 -7.34 4.01 -16.45
N MET A 146 -6.02 3.71 -16.43
CA MET A 146 -5.13 4.13 -15.35
C MET A 146 -5.01 5.65 -15.28
N GLU A 147 -4.74 6.32 -16.40
CA GLU A 147 -4.64 7.79 -16.42
C GLU A 147 -5.95 8.44 -15.98
N ARG A 148 -7.10 7.93 -16.42
CA ARG A 148 -8.41 8.42 -15.99
C ARG A 148 -8.61 8.30 -14.49
N GLU A 149 -8.21 7.18 -13.89
CA GLU A 149 -8.29 6.99 -12.44
C GLU A 149 -7.34 7.93 -11.69
N LEU A 150 -6.10 8.10 -12.18
CA LEU A 150 -5.16 9.05 -11.57
C LEU A 150 -5.66 10.49 -11.66
N ARG A 151 -6.22 10.90 -12.81
CA ARG A 151 -6.87 12.22 -12.96
C ARG A 151 -8.03 12.38 -12.00
N ARG A 152 -8.88 11.37 -11.83
CA ARG A 152 -9.99 11.41 -10.86
C ARG A 152 -9.44 11.62 -9.45
N LEU A 153 -8.49 10.77 -9.02
CA LEU A 153 -7.91 10.81 -7.69
C LEU A 153 -7.24 12.16 -7.40
N VAL A 154 -6.39 12.65 -8.31
CA VAL A 154 -5.61 13.88 -8.09
C VAL A 154 -6.44 15.14 -8.30
N LEU A 155 -7.16 15.25 -9.42
CA LEU A 155 -7.83 16.50 -9.80
C LEU A 155 -9.17 16.71 -9.07
N ARG A 156 -9.85 15.62 -8.67
CA ARG A 156 -11.19 15.68 -8.07
C ARG A 156 -11.21 15.31 -6.58
N GLU A 157 -10.39 14.36 -6.16
CA GLU A 157 -10.39 13.83 -4.78
C GLU A 157 -9.21 14.32 -3.93
N GLY A 158 -8.31 15.14 -4.50
CA GLY A 158 -7.23 15.78 -3.75
C GLY A 158 -6.10 14.83 -3.34
N PHE A 159 -6.01 13.65 -3.95
CA PHE A 159 -4.84 12.78 -3.77
C PHE A 159 -3.59 13.46 -4.33
N ARG A 160 -2.45 13.14 -3.72
CA ARG A 160 -1.12 13.52 -4.20
C ARG A 160 -0.44 12.29 -4.78
N LEU A 161 0.19 12.45 -5.93
CA LEU A 161 1.01 11.41 -6.55
C LEU A 161 2.48 11.77 -6.33
N TYR A 162 3.25 10.81 -5.83
CA TYR A 162 4.69 10.94 -5.65
C TYR A 162 5.36 9.96 -6.61
N ALA A 163 6.15 10.48 -7.55
CA ALA A 163 6.85 9.65 -8.53
C ALA A 163 8.28 10.14 -8.71
N GLY A 164 9.25 9.22 -8.70
CA GLY A 164 10.65 9.56 -8.87
C GLY A 164 11.56 8.38 -8.61
N SER A 165 12.84 8.65 -8.43
CA SER A 165 13.84 7.64 -8.06
C SER A 165 14.38 7.87 -6.66
N TRP A 166 15.15 6.89 -6.18
CA TRP A 166 15.86 7.00 -4.90
C TRP A 166 16.91 8.12 -4.93
N GLU A 167 17.50 8.39 -6.09
CA GLU A 167 18.56 9.38 -6.28
C GLU A 167 18.04 10.81 -6.40
N SER A 168 16.96 11.02 -7.17
CA SER A 168 16.38 12.35 -7.40
C SER A 168 15.34 12.74 -6.35
N GLY A 169 14.90 11.78 -5.54
CA GLY A 169 13.70 11.92 -4.72
C GLY A 169 12.41 11.88 -5.56
N PRO A 170 11.25 11.81 -4.90
CA PRO A 170 9.96 11.87 -5.56
C PRO A 170 9.59 13.30 -5.97
N GLU A 171 9.14 13.47 -7.20
CA GLU A 171 8.37 14.63 -7.63
C GLU A 171 6.91 14.49 -7.16
N GLU A 172 6.34 15.57 -6.65
CA GLU A 172 4.95 15.64 -6.22
C GLU A 172 4.06 16.18 -7.34
N PHE A 173 3.02 15.42 -7.69
CA PHE A 173 1.95 15.85 -8.59
C PHE A 173 0.65 15.99 -7.81
N SER A 174 0.03 17.15 -7.97
CA SER A 174 -1.20 17.58 -7.32
C SER A 174 -2.11 18.25 -8.34
N LYS A 175 -3.25 18.78 -7.90
CA LYS A 175 -4.18 19.52 -8.77
C LYS A 175 -3.53 20.68 -9.53
N THR A 176 -2.49 21.31 -8.99
CA THR A 176 -1.88 22.52 -9.56
C THR A 176 -0.84 22.24 -10.64
N ASN A 177 -0.28 21.02 -10.68
CA ASN A 177 0.82 20.65 -11.58
C ASN A 177 0.64 19.28 -12.23
N PHE A 178 -0.58 18.72 -12.23
CA PHE A 178 -0.86 17.47 -12.92
C PHE A 178 -0.69 17.65 -14.45
N PRO A 179 0.05 16.75 -15.14
CA PRO A 179 0.25 16.85 -16.58
C PRO A 179 -1.09 16.86 -17.35
N SER A 180 -1.18 17.74 -18.34
CA SER A 180 -2.39 17.99 -19.15
C SER A 180 -2.77 16.79 -20.03
#